data_AF-A0A8T5I0W3-F1
#
_entry.id   AF-A0A8T5I0W3-F1
#
_cell.length_a   1.000
_cell.length_b   1.000
_cell.length_c   1.000
_cell.angle_alpha   90.00
_cell.angle_beta   90.00
_cell.angle_gamma   90.00
#
_symmetry.space_group_name_H-M   'P 1'
#
loop_
_entity.id
_entity.type
_entity.pdbx_description
1 polymer ?
#
loop_
_entity_poly.entity_id
_entity_poly.type
_entity_poly.pdbx_seq_one_letter_code
_entity_poly.pdbx_strand_id
1 'polypeptide(L)' 'MISEWFQRVGSSVPRGFSRYFILELLKEKTYTGKEIIDYAIEQSNGIWKPSPGLIYPLLGRLLDEKLIEETKDGRYQLT' A
#
# COMPACT_ATOMS: atom_id res chain seq x y z
N MET A 1 18.08 -11.81 14.66
CA MET A 1 17.66 -11.27 15.97
C MET A 1 16.43 -10.35 15.93
N ILE A 2 16.29 -9.38 15.00
CA ILE A 2 14.98 -8.72 14.72
C ILE A 2 14.42 -9.13 13.35
N SER A 3 15.28 -9.20 12.33
CA SER A 3 14.95 -9.69 10.99
C SER A 3 14.31 -11.08 10.98
N GLU A 4 14.91 -12.04 11.69
CA GLU A 4 14.38 -13.42 11.81
C GLU A 4 13.01 -13.48 12.51
N TRP A 5 12.70 -12.54 13.41
CA TRP A 5 11.38 -12.49 14.05
C TRP A 5 10.32 -12.04 13.04
N PHE A 6 10.60 -11.01 12.23
CA PHE A 6 9.75 -10.58 11.12
C PHE A 6 9.63 -11.60 9.98
N GLN A 7 10.59 -12.51 9.84
CA GLN A 7 10.46 -13.66 8.92
C GLN A 7 9.52 -14.74 9.48
N ARG A 8 9.38 -14.83 10.81
CA ARG A 8 8.53 -15.84 11.48
C ARG A 8 7.11 -15.34 11.73
N VAL A 9 6.91 -14.04 11.99
CA VAL A 9 5.58 -13.43 12.03
C VAL A 9 5.24 -12.92 10.62
N GLY A 10 4.17 -13.41 10.01
CA GLY A 10 3.86 -13.12 8.60
C GLY A 10 3.74 -11.62 8.23
N SER A 11 3.62 -10.74 9.23
CA SER A 11 3.86 -9.29 9.13
C SER A 11 3.87 -8.66 10.52
N SER A 12 4.74 -7.68 10.77
CA SER A 12 4.67 -6.79 11.95
C SER A 12 3.73 -5.61 11.78
N VAL A 13 3.18 -5.47 10.58
CA VAL A 13 2.26 -4.40 10.23
C VAL A 13 0.85 -4.77 10.75
N PRO A 14 0.20 -3.87 11.51
CA PRO A 14 -1.13 -4.11 12.02
C PRO A 14 -2.13 -4.42 10.89
N ARG A 15 -3.11 -5.30 11.17
CA ARG A 15 -4.21 -5.54 10.25
C ARG A 15 -4.91 -4.22 9.91
N GLY A 16 -5.15 -3.99 8.62
CA GLY A 16 -5.79 -2.77 8.14
C GLY A 16 -4.85 -1.58 7.92
N PHE A 17 -3.60 -1.62 8.41
CA PHE A 17 -2.65 -0.53 8.21
C PHE A 17 -2.38 -0.26 6.72
N SER A 18 -2.20 -1.30 5.90
CA SER A 18 -1.93 -1.12 4.46
C SER A 18 -3.09 -0.40 3.76
N ARG A 19 -4.34 -0.66 4.18
CA ARG A 19 -5.51 0.03 3.67
C ARG A 19 -5.49 1.50 4.07
N TYR A 20 -5.29 1.77 5.35
CA TYR A 20 -5.20 3.13 5.87
C TYR A 20 -4.09 3.92 5.17
N PHE A 21 -2.90 3.33 5.05
CA PHE A 21 -1.75 3.93 4.39
C PHE A 21 -2.05 4.33 2.94
N ILE A 22 -2.65 3.44 2.14
CA ILE A 22 -3.00 3.74 0.75
C ILE A 22 -3.97 4.93 0.68
N LEU A 23 -5.05 4.88 1.46
CA LEU A 23 -6.05 5.95 1.45
C LEU A 23 -5.47 7.29 1.93
N GLU A 24 -4.60 7.27 2.94
CA GLU A 24 -3.91 8.47 3.40
C GLU A 24 -2.97 9.03 2.34
N LEU A 25 -2.18 8.16 1.70
CA LEU A 25 -1.25 8.55 0.65
C LEU A 25 -1.96 9.20 -0.55
N LEU A 26 -3.11 8.66 -0.94
CA LEU A 26 -3.89 9.16 -2.07
C LEU A 26 -4.60 10.50 -1.79
N LYS A 27 -4.61 11.01 -0.55
CA LYS A 27 -5.08 12.37 -0.25
C LYS A 27 -4.14 13.44 -0.80
N GLU A 28 -2.85 13.15 -0.84
CA GLU A 28 -1.81 14.14 -1.21
C GLU A 28 -1.74 14.34 -2.72
N LYS A 29 -1.77 13.25 -3.48
CA LYS A 29 -1.75 13.22 -4.94
C LYS A 29 -2.08 11.84 -5.46
N THR A 30 -2.16 11.69 -6.77
CA THR A 30 -2.38 10.41 -7.43
C THR A 30 -1.10 9.58 -7.46
N TYR A 31 -1.21 8.25 -7.39
CA TYR A 31 -0.07 7.32 -7.44
C TYR A 31 -0.39 6.05 -8.22
N THR A 32 0.60 5.50 -8.92
CA THR A 32 0.54 4.12 -9.44
C THR A 32 0.75 3.10 -8.32
N GLY A 33 0.33 1.86 -8.51
CA GLY A 33 0.57 0.78 -7.54
C GLY A 33 2.06 0.57 -7.20
N LYS A 34 2.95 0.76 -8.17
CA LYS A 34 4.40 0.69 -7.96
C LYS A 34 4.90 1.83 -7.08
N GLU A 35 4.49 3.07 -7.37
CA GLU A 35 4.90 4.22 -6.55
C GLU A 35 4.40 4.10 -5.10
N ILE A 36 3.22 3.52 -4.87
CA ILE A 36 2.71 3.23 -3.51
C ILE A 36 3.66 2.29 -2.76
N ILE A 37 4.13 1.22 -3.43
CA ILE A 37 5.10 0.27 -2.85
C ILE A 37 6.43 0.97 -2.57
N ASP A 38 6.97 1.69 -3.55
CA ASP A 38 8.25 2.38 -3.42
C ASP A 38 8.22 3.42 -2.28
N TYR A 39 7.13 4.21 -2.19
CA TYR A 39 6.92 5.19 -1.14
C TYR A 39 6.81 4.56 0.25
N ALA A 40 6.12 3.42 0.39
CA ALA A 40 6.05 2.68 1.65
C ALA A 40 7.43 2.21 2.14
N ILE A 41 8.28 1.74 1.21
CA ILE A 41 9.64 1.32 1.50
C ILE A 41 10.48 2.52 1.94
N GLU A 42 10.41 3.63 1.22
CA GLU A 42 11.16 4.85 1.51
C GLU A 42 10.77 5.45 2.87
N GLN A 43 9.47 5.69 3.10
CA GLN A 43 8.99 6.29 4.35
C GLN A 43 9.28 5.43 5.58
N SER A 44 9.31 4.11 5.42
CA SER A 44 9.61 3.19 6.51
C SER A 44 11.11 2.91 6.68
N ASN A 45 12.00 3.56 5.93
CA ASN A 45 13.43 3.23 5.89
C ASN A 45 13.68 1.74 5.63
N GLY A 46 12.85 1.13 4.78
CA GLY A 46 12.91 -0.29 4.44
C GLY A 46 12.44 -1.26 5.53
N ILE A 47 11.89 -0.77 6.64
CA ILE A 47 11.33 -1.61 7.72
C ILE A 47 10.08 -2.34 7.21
N TRP A 48 9.26 -1.67 6.39
CA TRP A 48 8.08 -2.26 5.76
C TRP A 48 8.23 -2.28 4.25
N LYS A 49 8.20 -3.48 3.68
CA LYS A 49 8.28 -3.71 2.23
C LYS A 49 7.03 -4.48 1.77
N PRO A 50 5.90 -3.79 1.52
CA PRO A 50 4.69 -4.47 1.08
C PRO A 50 4.92 -5.15 -0.27
N SER A 51 4.45 -6.39 -0.41
CA SER A 51 4.59 -7.12 -1.66
C SER A 51 3.57 -6.65 -2.71
N PRO A 52 3.87 -6.82 -4.02
CA PRO A 52 2.88 -6.65 -5.08
C PRO A 52 1.58 -7.43 -4.82
N GLY A 53 1.69 -8.66 -4.33
CA GLY A 53 0.54 -9.52 -4.02
C GLY A 53 -0.33 -9.03 -2.85
N LEU A 54 0.17 -8.09 -2.04
CA LEU A 54 -0.62 -7.39 -1.03
C LEU A 54 -1.30 -6.14 -1.62
N ILE A 55 -0.53 -5.33 -2.35
CA ILE A 55 -0.97 -4.00 -2.80
C ILE A 55 -1.99 -4.08 -3.93
N TYR A 56 -1.71 -4.82 -5.01
CA TYR A 56 -2.60 -4.83 -6.16
C TYR A 56 -4.00 -5.40 -5.85
N PRO A 57 -4.14 -6.52 -5.12
CA PRO A 57 -5.47 -6.99 -4.70
C PRO A 57 -6.18 -6.06 -3.72
N LEU A 58 -5.43 -5.26 -2.94
CA LEU A 58 -6.03 -4.26 -2.06
C LEU A 58 -6.54 -3.05 -2.84
N LEU A 59 -5.80 -2.57 -3.85
CA LEU A 59 -6.26 -1.52 -4.76
C LEU A 59 -7.54 -1.94 -5.49
N GLY A 60 -7.61 -3.19 -5.98
CA GLY A 60 -8.83 -3.76 -6.55
C GLY A 60 -10.04 -3.67 -5.61
N ARG A 61 -9.87 -4.07 -4.35
CA ARG A 61 -10.93 -3.95 -3.33
C ARG A 61 -11.35 -2.50 -3.06
N LEU A 62 -10.39 -1.56 -3.05
CA LEU A 62 -10.70 -0.15 -2.85
C LEU A 62 -11.48 0.45 -4.03
N LEU A 63 -11.20 0.01 -5.27
CA LEU A 63 -11.99 0.35 -6.45
C LEU A 63 -13.41 -0.21 -6.35
N ASP A 64 -13.56 -1.49 -6.00
CA ASP A 64 -14.85 -2.15 -5.84
C ASP A 64 -15.73 -1.47 -4.79
N GLU A 65 -15.09 -1.00 -3.70
CA GLU A 65 -15.73 -0.24 -2.63
C GLU A 65 -15.98 1.24 -2.97
N LYS A 66 -15.54 1.71 -4.14
CA LYS A 66 -15.66 3.10 -4.62
C LYS A 66 -15.03 4.14 -3.69
N LEU A 67 -13.90 3.78 -3.09
CA LEU A 67 -13.10 4.68 -2.26
C LEU A 67 -11.98 5.34 -3.04
N ILE A 68 -11.57 4.71 -4.14
CA ILE A 68 -10.60 5.22 -5.08
C ILE A 68 -11.12 5.04 -6.50
N GLU A 69 -10.56 5.80 -7.43
CA GLU A 69 -10.76 5.63 -8.86
C GLU A 69 -9.41 5.56 -9.59
N GLU A 70 -9.40 4.93 -10.77
CA GLU A 70 -8.23 4.83 -11.63
C GLU A 70 -8.31 5.86 -12.76
N THR A 71 -7.26 6.65 -12.91
CA THR A 71 -7.12 7.62 -14.00
C THR A 71 -6.75 6.90 -15.30
N LYS A 72 -6.90 7.60 -16.43
CA LYS A 72 -6.53 7.06 -17.77
C LYS A 72 -5.07 6.63 -17.89
N ASP A 73 -4.20 7.15 -17.01
CA ASP A 73 -2.76 6.87 -17.00
C ASP A 73 -2.39 5.73 -16.02
N GLY A 74 -3.37 5.01 -15.48
CA GLY A 74 -3.14 3.90 -14.53
C GLY A 74 -2.70 4.36 -13.14
N ARG A 75 -3.10 5.58 -12.74
CA ARG A 75 -2.86 6.13 -11.40
C ARG A 75 -4.13 6.04 -10.58
N TYR A 76 -4.02 5.85 -9.28
CA TYR A 76 -5.14 5.85 -8.35
C TYR A 76 -5.27 7.21 -7.69
N GLN A 77 -6.52 7.62 -7.43
CA GLN A 77 -6.87 8.81 -6.64
C GLN A 77 -8.11 8.54 -5.79
N LEU A 78 -8.33 9.32 -4.73
CA LEU A 78 -9.56 9.23 -3.95
C LEU A 78 -10.76 9.69 -4.80
N THR A 79 -11.91 9.06 -4.57
CA THR A 79 -13.20 9.47 -5.12
C THR A 79 -13.72 10.76 -4.48
#